data_AF-E4UXX7-F1
#
_entry.id   AF-E4UXX7-F1
#
_cell.length_a   1.000
_cell.length_b   1.000
_cell.length_c   1.000
_cell.angle_alpha   90.00
_cell.angle_beta   90.00
_cell.angle_gamma   90.00
#
_symmetry.space_group_name_H-M   'P 1'
#
loop_
_entity.id
_entity.type
_entity.pdbx_description
1 polymer ?
#
loop_
_entity_poly.entity_id
_entity_poly.type
_entity_poly.pdbx_seq_one_letter_code
_entity_poly.pdbx_strand_id
1 'polypeptide(L)'
;MKLGAHARGPALLVSPRNLCNWEVKDTEPAVVVPTGSSSGSGSKLGSKCNSKTASKESISAAPSIASTSASASVSALAGASTSTSASTSTAETRGITARGFDQISAKFTGTSVRITPGQHNLGIFITLSKRDNEEYRLTHPDAHLGGLLRGGLKAQHRVVGAVFRYNPDDDRISRIKDVPASDLLAEISGSWHDQIYFNLPASPKDKHLLIDVAPLFPAGKITPPTEKQLAYESRRLWADITAAINSKQYSLATRLKHELEESQRSKAAQRKENNLQWTPRFFTVTEQHIQPGRPHLTDDGRQALDNLHHDVFDLNEKLASPGESQR
;
A
#
# COMPACT_ATOMS: atom_id res chain seq x y z
N MET A 1 -0.14 -0.72 -12.62
CA MET A 1 -1.14 -1.42 -11.81
C MET A 1 -2.33 -1.80 -12.68
N LYS A 2 -2.54 -3.11 -12.84
CA LYS A 2 -3.68 -3.69 -13.55
C LYS A 2 -4.77 -3.98 -12.53
N LEU A 3 -6.03 -3.71 -12.85
CA LEU A 3 -7.25 -3.97 -12.08
C LEU A 3 -8.21 -4.77 -12.96
N GLY A 4 -8.37 -6.07 -12.73
CA GLY A 4 -9.28 -6.92 -13.51
C GLY A 4 -10.26 -7.67 -12.64
N ALA A 5 -11.55 -7.62 -12.99
CA ALA A 5 -12.63 -8.34 -12.33
C ALA A 5 -12.77 -9.77 -12.88
N HIS A 6 -12.78 -10.77 -12.01
CA HIS A 6 -13.16 -12.15 -12.34
C HIS A 6 -14.38 -12.54 -11.49
N ALA A 7 -15.51 -12.85 -12.13
CA ALA A 7 -16.63 -13.53 -11.50
C ALA A 7 -16.55 -15.03 -11.83
N ARG A 8 -16.73 -15.93 -10.85
CA ARG A 8 -16.96 -17.37 -11.09
C ARG A 8 -18.29 -17.74 -10.43
N GLY A 9 -19.33 -17.97 -11.22
CA GLY A 9 -20.64 -18.45 -10.77
C GLY A 9 -21.62 -18.60 -11.94
N PRO A 10 -22.60 -19.53 -11.88
CA PRO A 10 -23.52 -19.78 -12.98
C PRO A 10 -24.55 -18.64 -13.11
N ALA A 11 -24.84 -18.32 -14.36
CA ALA A 11 -25.68 -17.25 -14.90
C ALA A 11 -26.88 -16.76 -14.06
N LEU A 12 -26.97 -15.43 -13.89
CA LEU A 12 -28.18 -14.61 -14.15
C LEU A 12 -27.81 -13.11 -14.17
N LEU A 13 -27.74 -12.53 -15.38
CA LEU A 13 -27.89 -11.10 -15.72
C LEU A 13 -27.30 -10.03 -14.77
N VAL A 14 -25.97 -9.97 -14.63
CA VAL A 14 -25.23 -8.71 -14.37
C VAL A 14 -23.92 -8.74 -15.18
N SER A 15 -23.68 -7.72 -16.00
CA SER A 15 -22.55 -7.64 -16.94
C SER A 15 -21.20 -7.42 -16.23
N PRO A 16 -20.22 -8.35 -16.30
CA PRO A 16 -18.90 -8.17 -15.66
C PRO A 16 -17.80 -8.20 -16.73
N ARG A 17 -17.39 -7.06 -17.32
CA ARG A 17 -16.34 -7.05 -18.38
C ARG A 17 -15.47 -5.79 -18.49
N ASN A 18 -15.07 -5.17 -17.39
CA ASN A 18 -14.17 -4.01 -17.45
C ASN A 18 -12.86 -4.27 -16.70
N LEU A 19 -11.73 -4.23 -17.42
CA LEU A 19 -10.36 -4.12 -16.89
C LEU A 19 -9.97 -2.65 -16.86
N CYS A 20 -9.21 -2.24 -15.86
CA CYS A 20 -8.52 -0.96 -15.84
C CYS A 20 -7.01 -1.22 -15.67
N ASN A 21 -6.18 -0.83 -16.63
CA ASN A 21 -4.73 -0.89 -16.51
C ASN A 21 -4.15 0.51 -16.43
N TRP A 22 -3.28 0.81 -15.46
CA TRP A 22 -2.55 2.06 -15.40
C TRP A 22 -1.04 1.86 -15.33
N GLU A 23 -0.30 2.68 -16.05
CA GLU A 23 1.15 2.74 -16.13
C GLU A 23 1.61 4.12 -15.70
N VAL A 24 2.71 4.18 -14.95
CA VAL A 24 3.48 5.40 -14.77
C VAL A 24 4.52 5.39 -15.90
N LYS A 25 4.38 6.27 -16.90
CA LYS A 25 5.34 6.37 -18.03
C LYS A 25 6.55 7.23 -17.64
N ASP A 26 7.72 6.89 -18.18
CA ASP A 26 9.06 7.40 -17.81
C ASP A 26 9.69 8.46 -18.75
N THR A 27 8.98 8.94 -19.79
CA THR A 27 9.68 9.56 -20.95
C THR A 27 9.62 11.08 -21.10
N GLU A 28 9.29 11.88 -20.08
CA GLU A 28 9.24 13.36 -20.26
C GLU A 28 10.21 14.09 -19.33
N PRO A 29 10.89 15.15 -19.80
CA PRO A 29 11.81 15.93 -18.99
C PRO A 29 11.08 16.66 -17.85
N ALA A 30 11.81 16.89 -16.75
CA ALA A 30 11.27 17.56 -15.57
C ALA A 30 10.76 18.97 -15.90
N VAL A 31 9.52 19.27 -15.50
CA VAL A 31 8.95 20.62 -15.57
C VAL A 31 9.80 21.55 -14.69
N VAL A 32 10.28 22.65 -15.27
CA VAL A 32 11.04 23.67 -14.55
C VAL A 32 10.07 24.48 -13.70
N VAL A 33 10.23 24.40 -12.38
CA VAL A 33 9.55 25.30 -11.43
C VAL A 33 10.43 26.53 -11.23
N PRO A 34 9.91 27.76 -11.31
CA PRO A 34 10.70 28.97 -11.10
C PRO A 34 11.23 29.01 -9.65
N THR A 35 12.56 29.02 -9.49
CA THR A 35 13.20 29.24 -8.20
C THR A 35 13.06 30.72 -7.81
N GLY A 36 12.23 30.99 -6.80
CA GLY A 36 12.15 32.30 -6.17
C GLY A 36 13.48 32.66 -5.50
N SER A 37 14.06 33.78 -5.92
CA SER A 37 15.31 34.35 -5.43
C SER A 37 15.23 34.72 -3.95
N SER A 38 16.21 34.26 -3.18
CA SER A 38 16.55 34.76 -1.86
C SER A 38 17.06 36.20 -1.94
N SER A 39 16.46 37.11 -1.16
CA SER A 39 17.16 38.29 -0.65
C SER A 39 16.57 38.67 0.70
N GLY A 40 17.44 38.76 1.70
CA GLY A 40 17.11 39.24 3.03
C GLY A 40 17.34 40.75 3.14
N SER A 41 16.57 41.39 4.01
CA SER A 41 17.01 42.51 4.87
C SER A 41 15.88 42.87 5.84
N GLY A 42 16.23 43.07 7.11
CA GLY A 42 15.29 43.37 8.19
C GLY A 42 14.92 44.85 8.30
N SER A 43 13.84 45.12 9.03
CA SER A 43 13.69 46.30 9.91
C SER A 43 12.41 46.19 10.76
N LYS A 44 12.44 46.89 11.90
CA LYS A 44 11.53 46.85 13.05
C LYS A 44 10.22 47.66 12.87
N LEU A 45 9.25 47.28 13.73
CA LEU A 45 8.22 48.06 14.43
C LEU A 45 7.10 48.78 13.64
N GLY A 46 5.86 48.55 14.09
CA GLY A 46 4.75 49.48 13.89
C GLY A 46 3.37 48.89 14.19
N SER A 47 2.85 49.12 15.41
CA SER A 47 1.45 48.92 15.77
C SER A 47 0.51 49.75 14.90
N LYS A 48 -0.56 49.14 14.39
CA LYS A 48 -1.90 49.75 14.42
C LYS A 48 -2.99 48.72 14.15
N CYS A 49 -3.85 48.56 15.15
CA CYS A 49 -5.19 48.02 15.02
C CYS A 49 -6.01 48.92 14.08
N ASN A 50 -6.84 48.31 13.23
CA ASN A 50 -8.12 48.91 12.90
C ASN A 50 -9.13 47.81 12.54
N SER A 51 -10.18 47.78 13.33
CA SER A 51 -11.40 47.03 13.11
C SER A 51 -12.12 47.54 11.86
N LYS A 52 -12.69 46.62 11.07
CA LYS A 52 -13.94 46.85 10.35
C LYS A 52 -14.57 45.51 9.96
N THR A 53 -15.67 45.25 10.64
CA THR A 53 -16.65 44.20 10.43
C THR A 53 -17.36 44.42 9.08
N ALA A 54 -17.40 43.39 8.24
CA ALA A 54 -18.42 43.22 7.21
C ALA A 54 -18.73 41.72 7.10
N SER A 55 -19.98 41.38 7.36
CA SER A 55 -20.52 40.05 7.62
C SER A 55 -21.16 39.42 6.38
N LYS A 56 -20.94 38.10 6.23
CA LYS A 56 -21.79 37.04 5.64
C LYS A 56 -22.14 37.21 4.14
N GLU A 57 -22.07 36.17 3.30
CA GLU A 57 -22.62 34.82 3.47
C GLU A 57 -21.70 33.75 2.86
N SER A 58 -21.41 32.70 3.63
CA SER A 58 -20.79 31.46 3.16
C SER A 58 -21.77 30.33 3.44
N ILE A 59 -22.32 29.73 2.38
CA ILE A 59 -23.10 28.51 2.46
C ILE A 59 -22.11 27.37 2.74
N SER A 60 -21.88 27.10 4.02
CA SER A 60 -21.12 25.95 4.50
C SER A 60 -22.07 24.76 4.68
N ALA A 61 -22.03 23.81 3.76
CA ALA A 61 -22.50 22.46 4.02
C ALA A 61 -21.34 21.50 3.70
N ALA A 62 -20.45 21.32 4.67
CA ALA A 62 -19.53 20.18 4.66
C ALA A 62 -20.39 18.91 4.77
N PRO A 63 -20.24 17.92 3.88
CA PRO A 63 -20.98 16.67 4.02
C PRO A 63 -20.52 15.98 5.30
N SER A 64 -21.49 15.68 6.16
CA SER A 64 -21.34 14.90 7.38
C SER A 64 -20.57 13.61 7.10
N ILE A 65 -19.55 13.34 7.91
CA ILE A 65 -18.76 12.11 7.89
C ILE A 65 -19.72 10.93 8.02
N ALA A 66 -20.00 10.26 6.90
CA ALA A 66 -20.72 9.00 6.89
C ALA A 66 -19.97 8.00 7.76
N SER A 67 -20.69 7.26 8.61
CA SER A 67 -20.13 6.22 9.48
C SER A 67 -19.19 5.33 8.67
N THR A 68 -17.89 5.46 8.91
CA THR A 68 -16.89 4.63 8.24
C THR A 68 -17.08 3.22 8.81
N SER A 69 -17.52 2.28 7.98
CA SER A 69 -17.54 0.87 8.37
C SER A 69 -16.15 0.48 8.84
N ALA A 70 -16.02 0.00 10.07
CA ALA A 70 -14.74 -0.44 10.60
C ALA A 70 -14.12 -1.50 9.67
N SER A 71 -12.82 -1.34 9.41
CA SER A 71 -12.02 -2.30 8.65
C SER A 71 -10.87 -2.77 9.51
N ALA A 72 -10.66 -4.07 9.60
CA ALA A 72 -9.57 -4.68 10.35
C ALA A 72 -8.49 -5.22 9.41
N SER A 73 -7.23 -5.22 9.86
CA SER A 73 -6.08 -5.68 9.08
C SER A 73 -5.10 -6.48 9.94
N VAL A 74 -4.66 -7.63 9.43
CA VAL A 74 -3.57 -8.44 9.99
C VAL A 74 -2.45 -8.52 8.96
N SER A 75 -1.19 -8.40 9.39
CA SER A 75 -0.01 -8.53 8.53
C SER A 75 1.14 -9.18 9.28
N ALA A 76 1.94 -10.01 8.60
CA ALA A 76 3.08 -10.68 9.19
C ALA A 76 4.18 -10.94 8.16
N LEU A 77 5.42 -11.12 8.64
CA LEU A 77 6.51 -11.60 7.81
C LEU A 77 6.29 -13.08 7.47
N ALA A 78 6.16 -13.38 6.18
CA ALA A 78 5.97 -14.73 5.65
C ALA A 78 7.31 -15.42 5.33
N GLY A 79 8.40 -14.65 5.14
CA GLY A 79 9.74 -15.17 4.94
C GLY A 79 10.82 -14.16 5.31
N ALA A 80 11.62 -14.46 6.33
CA ALA A 80 12.66 -13.56 6.85
C ALA A 80 13.83 -13.38 5.86
N SER A 81 14.22 -14.43 5.15
CA SER A 81 15.31 -14.40 4.15
C SER A 81 14.90 -13.79 2.81
N THR A 82 13.61 -13.82 2.48
CA THR A 82 13.07 -13.34 1.20
C THR A 82 12.45 -11.95 1.27
N SER A 83 12.42 -11.33 2.46
CA SER A 83 11.71 -10.07 2.73
C SER A 83 10.26 -10.09 2.24
N THR A 84 9.60 -11.24 2.39
CA THR A 84 8.20 -11.43 2.00
C THR A 84 7.29 -11.22 3.20
N SER A 85 6.28 -10.37 3.06
CA SER A 85 5.20 -10.20 4.03
C SER A 85 3.87 -10.66 3.44
N ALA A 86 2.95 -11.07 4.30
CA ALA A 86 1.58 -11.41 3.97
C ALA A 86 0.63 -10.45 4.70
N SER A 87 -0.45 -10.05 4.04
CA SER A 87 -1.47 -9.20 4.64
C SER A 87 -2.87 -9.65 4.23
N THR A 88 -3.81 -9.49 5.17
CA THR A 88 -5.25 -9.61 4.95
C THR A 88 -5.94 -8.46 5.66
N SER A 89 -6.83 -7.76 4.95
CA SER A 89 -7.70 -6.72 5.49
C SER A 89 -9.14 -7.00 5.12
N THR A 90 -10.08 -6.71 6.01
CA THR A 90 -11.50 -6.98 5.78
C THR A 90 -12.36 -5.81 6.26
N ALA A 91 -13.47 -5.60 5.57
CA ALA A 91 -14.57 -4.76 6.02
C ALA A 91 -15.85 -5.61 5.93
N GLU A 92 -16.17 -6.32 7.02
CA GLU A 92 -17.20 -7.37 7.05
C GLU A 92 -18.58 -6.84 6.69
N THR A 93 -18.95 -5.70 7.26
CA THR A 93 -20.23 -5.03 6.98
C THR A 93 -20.41 -4.68 5.50
N ARG A 94 -19.30 -4.48 4.76
CA ARG A 94 -19.31 -4.21 3.31
C ARG A 94 -19.04 -5.45 2.45
N GLY A 95 -18.63 -6.57 3.05
CA GLY A 95 -18.24 -7.78 2.33
C GLY A 95 -17.02 -7.56 1.44
N ILE A 96 -16.04 -6.79 1.90
CA ILE A 96 -14.81 -6.49 1.17
C ILE A 96 -13.64 -7.18 1.88
N THR A 97 -12.87 -7.97 1.14
CA THR A 97 -11.64 -8.60 1.62
C THR A 97 -10.49 -8.25 0.69
N ALA A 98 -9.40 -7.70 1.22
CA ALA A 98 -8.16 -7.45 0.49
C ALA A 98 -7.05 -8.35 1.04
N ARG A 99 -6.34 -9.08 0.18
CA ARG A 99 -5.24 -9.98 0.58
C ARG A 99 -4.11 -9.96 -0.43
N GLY A 100 -2.88 -10.12 0.04
CA GLY A 100 -1.73 -10.17 -0.86
C GLY A 100 -0.44 -10.45 -0.12
N PHE A 101 0.55 -10.94 -0.88
CA PHE A 101 1.93 -10.93 -0.44
C PHE A 101 2.61 -9.67 -0.96
N ASP A 102 3.46 -9.08 -0.13
CA ASP A 102 4.37 -8.02 -0.54
C ASP A 102 5.81 -8.51 -0.41
N GLN A 103 6.52 -8.39 -1.52
CA GLN A 103 7.93 -8.69 -1.67
C GLN A 103 8.50 -7.68 -2.66
N ILE A 104 9.66 -7.12 -2.32
CA ILE A 104 10.37 -6.16 -3.16
C ILE A 104 11.63 -6.78 -3.74
N SER A 105 11.99 -6.38 -4.96
CA SER A 105 13.29 -6.63 -5.56
C SER A 105 13.91 -5.29 -5.95
N ALA A 106 15.09 -4.98 -5.41
CA ALA A 106 15.82 -3.76 -5.74
C ALA A 106 17.04 -4.10 -6.60
N LYS A 107 17.25 -3.34 -7.68
CA LYS A 107 18.42 -3.45 -8.56
C LYS A 107 19.00 -2.07 -8.82
N PHE A 108 20.33 -1.96 -8.72
CA PHE A 108 21.05 -0.76 -9.13
C PHE A 108 21.13 -0.70 -10.66
N THR A 109 20.73 0.43 -11.22
CA THR A 109 20.82 0.74 -12.66
C THR A 109 21.59 2.04 -12.83
N GLY A 110 22.92 1.93 -12.91
CA GLY A 110 23.84 3.07 -12.98
C GLY A 110 23.75 3.96 -11.74
N THR A 111 23.16 5.16 -11.88
CA THR A 111 23.01 6.16 -10.80
C THR A 111 21.62 6.15 -10.14
N SER A 112 20.81 5.15 -10.49
CA SER A 112 19.43 5.00 -10.01
C SER A 112 19.23 3.63 -9.37
N VAL A 113 18.22 3.53 -8.51
CA VAL A 113 17.74 2.26 -7.97
C VAL A 113 16.35 2.00 -8.55
N ARG A 114 16.18 0.84 -9.19
CA ARG A 114 14.87 0.35 -9.62
C ARG A 114 14.36 -0.64 -8.58
N ILE A 115 13.14 -0.41 -8.11
CA ILE A 115 12.42 -1.26 -7.18
C ILE A 115 11.27 -1.88 -7.97
N THR A 116 11.22 -3.20 -8.02
CA THR A 116 10.18 -3.97 -8.71
C THR A 116 9.50 -4.92 -7.73
N PRO A 117 8.28 -5.37 -8.02
CA PRO A 117 7.66 -6.47 -7.27
C PRO A 117 8.53 -7.74 -7.35
N GLY A 118 8.66 -8.45 -6.23
CA GLY A 118 9.33 -9.75 -6.16
C GLY A 118 8.45 -10.88 -6.72
N GLN A 119 9.02 -12.09 -6.84
CA GLN A 119 8.33 -13.26 -7.39
C GLN A 119 7.03 -13.62 -6.65
N HIS A 120 6.98 -13.36 -5.34
CA HIS A 120 5.79 -13.63 -4.53
C HIS A 120 4.76 -12.49 -4.53
N ASN A 121 5.12 -11.29 -4.97
CA ASN A 121 4.19 -10.14 -5.06
C ASN A 121 3.41 -10.20 -6.37
N LEU A 122 2.28 -10.91 -6.35
CA LEU A 122 1.35 -11.03 -7.49
C LEU A 122 0.24 -9.95 -7.48
N GLY A 123 0.37 -8.96 -6.60
CA GLY A 123 -0.61 -7.91 -6.38
C GLY A 123 -1.51 -8.13 -5.16
N ILE A 124 -2.43 -7.19 -4.97
CA ILE A 124 -3.46 -7.23 -3.94
C ILE A 124 -4.75 -7.77 -4.59
N PHE A 125 -5.34 -8.78 -3.99
CA PHE A 125 -6.60 -9.37 -4.44
C PHE A 125 -7.73 -8.83 -3.56
N ILE A 126 -8.67 -8.11 -4.18
CA ILE A 126 -9.86 -7.56 -3.53
C ILE A 126 -11.06 -8.41 -3.92
N THR A 127 -11.64 -9.14 -2.99
CA THR A 127 -12.86 -9.92 -3.17
C THR A 127 -14.05 -9.13 -2.64
N LEU A 128 -15.11 -9.01 -3.45
CA LEU A 128 -16.40 -8.44 -3.09
C LEU A 128 -17.42 -9.58 -2.90
N SER A 129 -17.58 -10.05 -1.67
CA SER A 129 -18.45 -11.20 -1.39
C SER A 129 -19.93 -10.92 -1.66
N LYS A 130 -20.35 -9.65 -1.56
CA LYS A 130 -21.72 -9.19 -1.87
C LYS A 130 -22.01 -9.04 -3.38
N ARG A 131 -21.04 -9.33 -4.24
CA ARG A 131 -21.18 -9.29 -5.71
C ARG A 131 -20.70 -10.61 -6.29
N ASP A 132 -21.36 -11.71 -5.95
CA ASP A 132 -21.06 -13.06 -6.46
C ASP A 132 -19.57 -13.46 -6.38
N ASN A 133 -18.90 -13.03 -5.31
CA ASN A 133 -17.47 -13.21 -5.11
C ASN A 133 -16.57 -12.68 -6.24
N GLU A 134 -16.97 -11.56 -6.86
CA GLU A 134 -16.12 -10.79 -7.78
C GLU A 134 -14.75 -10.53 -7.15
N GLU A 135 -13.67 -10.91 -7.84
CA GLU A 135 -12.31 -10.65 -7.40
C GLU A 135 -11.57 -9.71 -8.34
N TYR A 136 -10.92 -8.70 -7.78
CA TYR A 136 -10.10 -7.72 -8.47
C TYR A 136 -8.64 -7.93 -8.11
N ARG A 137 -7.75 -8.12 -9.10
CA ARG A 137 -6.30 -8.17 -8.88
C ARG A 137 -5.69 -6.80 -9.16
N LEU A 138 -4.93 -6.27 -8.20
CA LEU A 138 -4.27 -4.96 -8.19
C LEU A 138 -2.74 -5.14 -8.20
N THR A 139 -2.08 -4.99 -9.35
CA THR A 139 -0.60 -5.19 -9.43
C THR A 139 0.20 -3.94 -9.08
N HIS A 140 1.44 -4.08 -8.61
CA HIS A 140 2.29 -2.95 -8.26
C HIS A 140 3.13 -2.48 -9.47
N PRO A 141 3.28 -1.16 -9.70
CA PRO A 141 4.21 -0.64 -10.70
C PRO A 141 5.66 -0.77 -10.21
N ASP A 142 6.60 -0.66 -11.15
CA ASP A 142 7.99 -0.46 -10.80
C ASP A 142 8.19 0.98 -10.29
N ALA A 143 9.05 1.15 -9.30
CA ALA A 143 9.45 2.46 -8.79
C ALA A 143 10.92 2.72 -9.13
N HIS A 144 11.22 3.95 -9.54
CA HIS A 144 12.55 4.39 -9.90
C HIS A 144 12.98 5.53 -8.99
N LEU A 145 14.07 5.32 -8.25
CA LEU A 145 14.72 6.33 -7.44
C LEU A 145 15.92 6.88 -8.21
N GLY A 146 15.71 8.00 -8.90
CA GLY A 146 16.77 8.75 -9.57
C GLY A 146 17.42 9.80 -8.65
N GLY A 147 18.56 10.33 -9.06
CA GLY A 147 19.18 11.49 -8.39
C GLY A 147 20.02 11.16 -7.15
N LEU A 148 20.33 9.88 -6.91
CA LEU A 148 21.12 9.43 -5.76
C LEU A 148 22.52 10.09 -5.69
N LEU A 149 23.13 10.38 -6.85
CA LEU A 149 24.42 11.08 -6.92
C LEU A 149 24.31 12.62 -7.01
N ARG A 150 23.12 13.17 -7.24
CA ARG A 150 22.89 14.62 -7.43
C ARG A 150 22.17 15.28 -6.25
N GLY A 151 22.07 14.57 -5.11
CA GLY A 151 21.59 15.13 -3.85
C GLY A 151 20.08 15.35 -3.75
N GLY A 152 19.27 14.76 -4.64
CA GLY A 152 17.82 14.90 -4.60
C GLY A 152 17.09 13.73 -5.23
N LEU A 153 16.35 12.98 -4.41
CA LEU A 153 15.43 11.96 -4.89
C LEU A 153 14.20 12.65 -5.48
N LYS A 154 13.87 12.36 -6.75
CA LYS A 154 12.66 12.87 -7.40
C LYS A 154 11.67 11.73 -7.60
N ALA A 155 10.49 11.83 -7.00
CA ALA A 155 9.38 10.92 -7.25
C ALA A 155 8.58 11.38 -8.47
N GLN A 156 8.10 10.43 -9.29
CA GLN A 156 7.21 10.72 -10.41
C GLN A 156 5.75 10.58 -9.97
N HIS A 157 4.95 11.62 -10.21
CA HIS A 157 3.55 11.65 -9.77
C HIS A 157 2.54 11.36 -10.88
N ARG A 158 3.00 11.06 -12.11
CA ARG A 158 2.13 10.92 -13.29
C ARG A 158 1.36 9.60 -13.27
N VAL A 159 0.08 9.66 -13.64
CA VAL A 159 -0.81 8.52 -13.87
C VAL A 159 -1.21 8.51 -15.34
N VAL A 160 -1.09 7.36 -15.99
CA VAL A 160 -1.65 7.08 -17.32
C VAL A 160 -2.37 5.75 -17.25
N GLY A 161 -3.56 5.61 -17.81
CA GLY A 161 -4.31 4.36 -17.79
C GLY A 161 -5.22 4.17 -18.99
N ALA A 162 -5.71 2.95 -19.14
CA ALA A 162 -6.71 2.56 -20.10
C ALA A 162 -7.70 1.60 -19.42
N VAL A 163 -8.98 1.90 -19.59
CA VAL A 163 -10.08 0.99 -19.30
C VAL A 163 -10.44 0.31 -20.61
N PHE A 164 -10.48 -1.01 -20.64
CA PHE A 164 -10.76 -1.75 -21.86
C PHE A 164 -11.55 -3.04 -21.58
N ARG A 165 -12.20 -3.55 -22.63
CA ARG A 165 -12.92 -4.82 -22.55
C ARG A 165 -11.96 -5.96 -22.30
N TYR A 166 -12.21 -6.72 -21.24
CA TYR A 166 -11.37 -7.87 -20.88
C TYR A 166 -11.92 -9.16 -21.47
N ASN A 167 -11.04 -9.96 -22.07
CA ASN A 167 -11.28 -11.37 -22.35
C ASN A 167 -10.43 -12.26 -21.43
N PRO A 168 -11.03 -13.02 -20.49
CA PRO A 168 -10.28 -13.89 -19.58
C PRO A 168 -9.56 -15.04 -20.29
N ASP A 169 -10.06 -15.48 -21.45
CA ASP A 169 -9.43 -16.54 -22.24
C ASP A 169 -8.17 -16.04 -22.99
N ASP A 170 -7.97 -14.72 -23.04
CA ASP A 170 -6.85 -14.06 -23.73
C ASP A 170 -6.21 -12.95 -22.86
N ASP A 171 -5.58 -13.32 -21.75
CA ASP A 171 -4.90 -12.38 -20.83
C ASP A 171 -3.47 -12.01 -21.29
N ARG A 172 -3.30 -11.65 -22.57
CA ARG A 172 -1.99 -11.28 -23.13
C ARG A 172 -1.63 -9.81 -22.95
N ILE A 173 -2.62 -8.95 -22.76
CA ILE A 173 -2.42 -7.50 -22.69
C ILE A 173 -1.83 -7.14 -21.32
N SER A 174 -0.54 -6.82 -21.30
CA SER A 174 0.18 -6.35 -20.11
C SER A 174 0.45 -4.85 -20.13
N ARG A 175 0.53 -4.24 -21.32
CA ARG A 175 0.84 -2.83 -21.50
C ARG A 175 -0.32 -2.07 -22.11
N ILE A 176 -0.50 -0.81 -21.73
CA ILE A 176 -1.57 0.07 -22.24
C ILE A 176 -1.48 0.20 -23.77
N LYS A 177 -0.27 0.29 -24.30
CA LYS A 177 -0.05 0.42 -25.76
C LYS A 177 -0.47 -0.81 -26.57
N ASP A 178 -0.64 -1.96 -25.91
CA ASP A 178 -1.05 -3.20 -26.56
C ASP A 178 -2.58 -3.37 -26.53
N VAL A 179 -3.33 -2.40 -25.97
CA VAL A 179 -4.80 -2.39 -25.95
C VAL A 179 -5.32 -2.06 -27.34
N PRO A 180 -6.11 -2.94 -27.98
CA PRO A 180 -6.76 -2.63 -29.25
C PRO A 180 -7.71 -1.43 -29.13
N ALA A 181 -7.68 -0.53 -30.11
CA ALA A 181 -8.54 0.66 -30.09
C ALA A 181 -10.05 0.31 -30.05
N SER A 182 -10.44 -0.83 -30.62
CA SER A 182 -11.81 -1.35 -30.57
C SER A 182 -12.28 -1.74 -29.16
N ASP A 183 -11.34 -2.12 -28.30
CA ASP A 183 -11.62 -2.58 -26.94
C ASP A 183 -11.44 -1.48 -25.90
N LEU A 184 -10.83 -0.35 -26.27
CA LEU A 184 -10.63 0.80 -25.41
C LEU A 184 -11.98 1.45 -25.06
N LEU A 185 -12.24 1.62 -23.77
CA LEU A 185 -13.46 2.21 -23.23
C LEU A 185 -13.21 3.60 -22.65
N ALA A 186 -12.04 3.83 -22.04
CA ALA A 186 -11.63 5.13 -21.53
C ALA A 186 -10.11 5.19 -21.39
N GLU A 187 -9.55 6.39 -21.47
CA GLU A 187 -8.16 6.67 -21.09
C GLU A 187 -8.15 7.44 -19.78
N ILE A 188 -7.20 7.13 -18.91
CA ILE A 188 -6.98 7.79 -17.62
C ILE A 188 -5.69 8.59 -17.72
N SER A 189 -5.68 9.81 -17.21
CA SER A 189 -4.48 10.65 -17.16
C SER A 189 -4.49 11.57 -15.96
N GLY A 190 -3.34 11.99 -15.46
CA GLY A 190 -3.25 12.99 -14.40
C GLY A 190 -2.12 12.71 -13.42
N SER A 191 -2.35 13.01 -12.15
CA SER A 191 -1.39 12.80 -11.08
C SER A 191 -2.01 12.14 -9.85
N TRP A 192 -1.32 11.14 -9.28
CA TRP A 192 -1.76 10.48 -8.05
C TRP A 192 -1.58 11.35 -6.79
N HIS A 193 -0.91 12.50 -6.91
CA HIS A 193 -0.73 13.47 -5.84
C HIS A 193 -1.65 14.69 -5.95
N ASP A 194 -2.42 14.79 -7.03
CA ASP A 194 -3.24 15.95 -7.34
C ASP A 194 -4.55 15.47 -8.01
N GLN A 195 -4.78 15.79 -9.28
CA GLN A 195 -6.02 15.42 -9.96
C GLN A 195 -5.81 14.32 -11.00
N ILE A 196 -6.75 13.38 -11.06
CA ILE A 196 -6.83 12.32 -12.06
C ILE A 196 -8.10 12.53 -12.88
N TYR A 197 -7.97 12.35 -14.19
CA TYR A 197 -9.01 12.56 -15.19
C TYR A 197 -9.21 11.29 -16.02
N PHE A 198 -10.36 11.19 -16.67
CA PHE A 198 -10.58 10.25 -17.76
C PHE A 198 -11.21 10.93 -18.98
N ASN A 199 -10.98 10.38 -20.16
CA ASN A 199 -11.62 10.77 -21.41
C ASN A 199 -12.12 9.53 -22.15
N LEU A 200 -13.23 9.67 -22.88
CA LEU A 200 -13.76 8.61 -23.72
C LEU A 200 -13.08 8.64 -25.11
N PRO A 201 -12.91 7.49 -25.79
CA PRO A 201 -12.28 7.45 -27.12
C PRO A 201 -13.01 8.30 -28.17
N ALA A 202 -14.33 8.45 -28.04
CA ALA A 202 -15.15 9.28 -28.92
C ALA A 202 -14.91 10.79 -28.74
N SER A 203 -14.43 11.20 -27.56
CA SER A 203 -14.23 12.61 -27.18
C SER A 203 -12.90 12.79 -26.44
N PRO A 204 -11.75 12.54 -27.10
CA PRO A 204 -10.44 12.49 -26.42
C PRO A 204 -9.98 13.83 -25.83
N LYS A 205 -10.56 14.94 -26.29
CA LYS A 205 -10.28 16.28 -25.77
C LYS A 205 -11.15 16.65 -24.56
N ASP A 206 -12.23 15.92 -24.33
CA ASP A 206 -13.15 16.17 -23.23
C ASP A 206 -12.68 15.39 -22.00
N LYS A 207 -12.08 16.11 -21.04
CA LYS A 207 -11.52 15.53 -19.83
C LYS A 207 -12.53 15.64 -18.69
N HIS A 208 -12.92 14.50 -18.15
CA HIS A 208 -13.76 14.43 -16.96
C HIS A 208 -12.89 14.18 -15.74
N LEU A 209 -13.09 14.97 -14.68
CA LEU A 209 -12.40 14.77 -13.40
C LEU A 209 -12.86 13.43 -12.79
N LEU A 210 -11.93 12.51 -12.58
CA LEU A 210 -12.17 11.22 -11.93
C LEU A 210 -12.07 11.35 -10.41
N ILE A 211 -10.98 11.95 -9.94
CA ILE A 211 -10.71 12.16 -8.52
C ILE A 211 -9.78 13.35 -8.34
N ASP A 212 -10.10 14.17 -7.36
CA ASP A 212 -9.21 15.20 -6.81
C ASP A 212 -8.67 14.69 -5.48
N VAL A 213 -7.35 14.51 -5.38
CA VAL A 213 -6.68 13.98 -4.20
C VAL A 213 -6.42 15.07 -3.16
N ALA A 214 -6.31 16.34 -3.57
CA ALA A 214 -5.96 17.44 -2.67
C ALA A 214 -6.89 17.60 -1.44
N PRO A 215 -8.23 17.45 -1.55
CA PRO A 215 -9.12 17.55 -0.39
C PRO A 215 -9.23 16.24 0.41
N LEU A 216 -8.61 15.14 -0.03
CA LEU A 216 -8.74 13.84 0.60
C LEU A 216 -7.70 13.67 1.71
N PHE A 217 -8.15 13.22 2.87
CA PHE A 217 -7.28 12.91 4.00
C PHE A 217 -7.25 11.40 4.23
N PRO A 218 -6.06 10.81 4.47
CA PRO A 218 -5.98 9.41 4.85
C PRO A 218 -6.75 9.16 6.15
N ALA A 219 -7.57 8.11 6.18
CA ALA A 219 -8.22 7.67 7.40
C ALA A 219 -7.15 7.19 8.40
N GLY A 220 -7.23 7.68 9.65
CA GLY A 220 -6.35 7.24 10.72
C GLY A 220 -6.54 5.76 11.01
N LYS A 221 -5.42 5.02 11.13
CA LYS A 221 -5.45 3.63 11.57
C LYS A 221 -5.47 3.58 13.09
N ILE A 222 -6.41 2.84 13.66
CA ILE A 222 -6.37 2.46 15.07
C ILE A 222 -5.36 1.31 15.19
N THR A 223 -4.49 1.39 16.20
CA THR A 223 -3.50 0.35 16.46
C THR A 223 -3.47 0.05 17.95
N PRO A 224 -3.13 -1.18 18.36
CA PRO A 224 -3.02 -1.54 19.76
C PRO A 224 -2.13 -0.56 20.55
N PRO A 225 -2.50 -0.21 21.79
CA PRO A 225 -1.62 0.55 22.66
C PRO A 225 -0.38 -0.27 23.02
N THR A 226 0.73 0.39 23.37
CA THR A 226 2.05 -0.26 23.56
C THR A 226 2.02 -1.38 24.61
N GLU A 227 1.19 -1.22 25.63
CA GLU A 227 1.04 -2.18 26.74
C GLU A 227 0.35 -3.49 26.30
N LYS A 228 -0.44 -3.43 25.22
CA LYS A 228 -1.14 -4.57 24.63
C LYS A 228 -0.36 -5.22 23.49
N GLN A 229 0.70 -4.59 23.00
CA GLN A 229 1.53 -5.12 21.93
C GLN A 229 2.52 -6.16 22.47
N LEU A 230 2.64 -7.29 21.81
CA LEU A 230 3.69 -8.29 22.06
C LEU A 230 5.07 -7.80 21.58
N ALA A 231 6.14 -8.43 22.08
CA ALA A 231 7.52 -7.99 21.85
C ALA A 231 7.92 -7.92 20.36
N TYR A 232 7.36 -8.78 19.51
CA TYR A 232 7.68 -8.85 18.07
C TYR A 232 6.67 -8.12 17.17
N GLU A 233 5.75 -7.34 17.75
CA GLU A 233 4.91 -6.44 16.97
C GLU A 233 5.70 -5.21 16.51
N SER A 234 5.50 -4.77 15.26
CA SER A 234 6.39 -3.80 14.60
C SER A 234 6.61 -2.51 15.38
N ARG A 235 5.56 -1.92 15.97
CA ARG A 235 5.68 -0.66 16.72
C ARG A 235 6.52 -0.82 17.99
N ARG A 236 6.36 -1.95 18.71
CA ARG A 236 7.15 -2.27 19.90
C ARG A 236 8.58 -2.67 19.56
N LEU A 237 8.76 -3.55 18.57
CA LEU A 237 10.07 -4.06 18.16
C LEU A 237 11.00 -2.95 17.65
N TRP A 238 10.45 -1.96 16.95
CA TRP A 238 11.20 -0.86 16.35
C TRP A 238 11.12 0.46 17.14
N ALA A 239 10.55 0.44 18.36
CA ALA A 239 10.27 1.65 19.14
C ALA A 239 11.53 2.51 19.37
N ASP A 240 12.59 1.92 19.89
CA ASP A 240 13.83 2.64 20.25
C ASP A 240 14.57 3.16 19.02
N ILE A 241 14.60 2.36 17.94
CA ILE A 241 15.20 2.76 16.66
C ILE A 241 14.43 3.94 16.08
N THR A 242 13.10 3.89 16.10
CA THR A 242 12.23 4.97 15.61
C THR A 242 12.40 6.24 16.44
N ALA A 243 12.49 6.12 17.77
CA ALA A 243 12.73 7.25 18.67
C ALA A 243 14.10 7.91 18.40
N ALA A 244 15.15 7.11 18.17
CA ALA A 244 16.48 7.61 17.83
C ALA A 244 16.49 8.32 16.46
N ILE A 245 15.82 7.76 15.45
CA ILE A 245 15.67 8.39 14.12
C ILE A 245 14.97 9.74 14.23
N ASN A 246 13.85 9.79 14.94
CA ASN A 246 13.07 11.02 15.14
C ASN A 246 13.86 12.08 15.91
N SER A 247 14.71 11.65 16.86
CA SER A 247 15.61 12.51 17.62
C SER A 247 16.89 12.88 16.86
N LYS A 248 17.01 12.48 15.58
CA LYS A 248 18.19 12.68 14.73
C LYS A 248 19.49 12.07 15.29
N GLN A 249 19.37 11.08 16.16
CA GLN A 249 20.49 10.32 16.74
C GLN A 249 20.85 9.14 15.83
N TYR A 250 21.32 9.44 14.63
CA TYR A 250 21.51 8.42 13.58
C TYR A 250 22.52 7.33 13.98
N SER A 251 23.61 7.68 14.66
CA SER A 251 24.59 6.70 15.16
C SER A 251 23.98 5.72 16.16
N LEU A 252 23.11 6.21 17.06
CA LEU A 252 22.39 5.36 18.02
C LEU A 252 21.41 4.44 17.28
N ALA A 253 20.64 4.99 16.34
CA ALA A 253 19.70 4.22 15.53
C ALA A 253 20.41 3.08 14.77
N THR A 254 21.58 3.35 14.17
CA THR A 254 22.39 2.35 13.48
C THR A 254 22.86 1.24 14.43
N ARG A 255 23.35 1.59 15.63
CA ARG A 255 23.76 0.60 16.63
C ARG A 255 22.59 -0.29 17.07
N LEU A 256 21.46 0.30 17.44
CA LEU A 256 20.27 -0.44 17.86
C LEU A 256 19.73 -1.34 16.74
N LYS A 257 19.74 -0.87 15.49
CA LYS A 257 19.39 -1.66 14.32
C LYS A 257 20.32 -2.87 14.16
N HIS A 258 21.64 -2.67 14.26
CA HIS A 258 22.60 -3.76 14.17
C HIS A 258 22.41 -4.81 15.25
N GLU A 259 22.20 -4.39 16.50
CA GLU A 259 21.95 -5.28 17.65
C GLU A 259 20.69 -6.13 17.43
N LEU A 260 19.60 -5.50 16.97
CA LEU A 260 18.35 -6.18 16.65
C LEU A 260 18.52 -7.21 15.51
N GLU A 261 19.18 -6.81 14.41
CA GLU A 261 19.41 -7.67 13.25
C GLU A 261 20.35 -8.83 13.55
N GLU A 262 21.37 -8.62 14.38
CA GLU A 262 22.26 -9.70 14.84
C GLU A 262 21.50 -10.69 15.72
N SER A 263 20.67 -10.21 16.67
CA SER A 263 19.82 -11.08 17.49
C SER A 263 18.89 -11.96 16.65
N GLN A 264 18.30 -11.41 15.59
CA GLN A 264 17.46 -12.18 14.65
C GLN A 264 18.29 -13.18 13.83
N ARG A 265 19.50 -12.82 13.42
CA ARG A 265 20.43 -13.74 12.74
C ARG A 265 20.85 -14.91 13.63
N SER A 266 21.16 -14.64 14.91
CA SER A 266 21.48 -15.71 15.87
C SER A 266 20.31 -16.66 16.09
N LYS A 267 19.08 -16.14 16.25
CA LYS A 267 17.87 -16.97 16.38
C LYS A 267 17.61 -17.81 15.13
N ALA A 268 17.82 -17.27 13.93
CA ALA A 268 17.71 -18.02 12.69
C ALA A 268 18.77 -19.13 12.57
N ALA A 269 20.01 -18.86 13.00
CA ALA A 269 21.09 -19.85 13.06
C ALA A 269 20.76 -20.98 14.04
N GLN A 270 20.27 -20.65 15.24
CA GLN A 270 19.85 -21.62 16.25
C GLN A 270 18.69 -22.51 15.76
N ARG A 271 17.70 -21.93 15.06
CA ARG A 271 16.63 -22.70 14.42
C ARG A 271 17.18 -23.69 13.41
N LYS A 272 18.12 -23.25 12.57
CA LYS A 272 18.76 -24.11 11.56
C LYS A 272 19.56 -25.23 12.21
N GLU A 273 20.33 -24.95 13.25
CA GLU A 273 21.10 -25.94 14.02
C GLU A 273 20.20 -26.98 14.67
N ASN A 274 19.05 -26.54 15.20
CA ASN A 274 18.05 -27.41 15.81
C ASN A 274 17.10 -28.08 14.79
N ASN A 275 17.32 -27.91 13.49
CA ASN A 275 16.43 -28.39 12.41
C ASN A 275 14.96 -27.94 12.56
N LEU A 276 14.74 -26.78 13.18
CA LEU A 276 13.42 -26.17 13.33
C LEU A 276 13.09 -25.31 12.12
N GLN A 277 11.96 -25.59 11.48
CA GLN A 277 11.47 -24.78 10.37
C GLN A 277 10.72 -23.54 10.89
N TRP A 278 11.08 -22.36 10.39
CA TRP A 278 10.31 -21.14 10.65
C TRP A 278 8.93 -21.23 9.98
N THR A 279 7.87 -21.02 10.77
CA THR A 279 6.49 -21.00 10.31
C THR A 279 5.81 -19.70 10.75
N PRO A 280 5.21 -18.92 9.84
CA PRO A 280 4.48 -17.71 10.22
C PRO A 280 3.26 -18.03 11.10
N ARG A 281 3.03 -17.19 12.11
CA ARG A 281 1.94 -17.37 13.08
C ARG A 281 0.55 -17.22 12.46
N PHE A 282 0.35 -16.16 11.66
CA PHE A 282 -0.98 -15.75 11.19
C PHE A 282 -1.35 -16.22 9.78
N PHE A 283 -0.38 -16.76 9.02
CA PHE A 283 -0.58 -17.14 7.63
C PHE A 283 0.00 -18.52 7.34
N THR A 284 -0.70 -19.30 6.53
CA THR A 284 -0.17 -20.57 6.01
C THR A 284 0.71 -20.29 4.78
N VAL A 285 1.82 -21.02 4.67
CA VAL A 285 2.83 -20.87 3.59
C VAL A 285 2.95 -22.14 2.74
N THR A 286 2.23 -23.21 3.09
CA THR A 286 2.38 -24.52 2.42
C THR A 286 1.85 -24.49 0.98
N GLU A 287 2.77 -24.73 0.04
CA GLU A 287 2.59 -24.65 -1.42
C GLU A 287 1.46 -25.54 -1.98
N GLN A 288 0.99 -26.53 -1.22
CA GLN A 288 0.09 -27.57 -1.73
C GLN A 288 -1.39 -27.15 -1.84
N HIS A 289 -1.82 -26.03 -1.23
CA HIS A 289 -3.22 -25.58 -1.25
C HIS A 289 -3.41 -24.06 -1.42
N ILE A 290 -2.34 -23.31 -1.72
CA ILE A 290 -2.40 -21.85 -1.80
C ILE A 290 -2.49 -21.42 -3.26
N GLN A 291 -3.62 -20.79 -3.60
CA GLN A 291 -3.73 -20.02 -4.84
C GLN A 291 -2.60 -18.97 -4.88
N PRO A 292 -1.76 -18.91 -5.92
CA PRO A 292 -0.63 -17.99 -5.96
C PRO A 292 -1.04 -16.55 -5.63
N GLY A 293 -0.27 -15.91 -4.74
CA GLY A 293 -0.48 -14.50 -4.38
C GLY A 293 -1.56 -14.23 -3.32
N ARG A 294 -2.32 -15.25 -2.89
CA ARG A 294 -3.43 -15.09 -1.93
C ARG A 294 -3.07 -15.76 -0.60
N PRO A 295 -2.53 -15.01 0.39
CA PRO A 295 -2.22 -15.60 1.68
C PRO A 295 -3.50 -16.11 2.36
N HIS A 296 -3.42 -17.26 3.00
CA HIS A 296 -4.52 -17.84 3.78
C HIS A 296 -4.22 -17.70 5.27
N LEU A 297 -5.21 -17.30 6.05
CA LEU A 297 -5.04 -17.13 7.49
C LEU A 297 -4.94 -18.50 8.19
N THR A 298 -4.15 -18.58 9.24
CA THR A 298 -4.26 -19.65 10.24
C THR A 298 -5.51 -19.41 11.11
N ASP A 299 -5.87 -20.37 11.97
CA ASP A 299 -6.95 -20.13 12.96
C ASP A 299 -6.63 -18.96 13.87
N ASP A 300 -5.36 -18.84 14.27
CA ASP A 300 -4.87 -17.72 15.08
C ASP A 300 -4.95 -16.39 14.31
N GLY A 301 -4.66 -16.39 13.01
CA GLY A 301 -4.79 -15.21 12.15
C GLY A 301 -6.25 -14.79 11.96
N ARG A 302 -7.16 -15.75 11.83
CA ARG A 302 -8.61 -15.50 11.79
C ARG A 302 -9.12 -14.89 13.09
N GLN A 303 -8.76 -15.49 14.22
CA GLN A 303 -9.15 -15.01 15.53
C GLN A 303 -8.60 -13.61 15.82
N ALA A 304 -7.33 -13.36 15.49
CA ALA A 304 -6.75 -12.02 15.63
C ALA A 304 -7.48 -10.98 14.77
N LEU A 305 -7.85 -11.32 13.54
CA LEU A 305 -8.60 -10.42 12.65
C LEU A 305 -10.02 -10.14 13.16
N ASP A 306 -10.71 -11.17 13.66
CA ASP A 306 -12.04 -11.05 14.26
C ASP A 306 -12.01 -10.18 15.53
N ASN A 307 -11.04 -10.41 16.41
CA ASN A 307 -10.82 -9.59 17.59
C ASN A 307 -10.62 -8.10 17.24
N LEU A 308 -9.88 -7.80 16.16
CA LEU A 308 -9.69 -6.44 15.69
C LEU A 308 -10.96 -5.75 15.19
N HIS A 309 -11.96 -6.49 14.69
CA HIS A 309 -13.28 -5.91 14.37
C HIS A 309 -14.07 -5.53 15.61
N HIS A 310 -13.74 -6.11 16.76
CA HIS A 310 -14.38 -5.89 18.04
C HIS A 310 -13.53 -5.02 18.99
N ASP A 311 -12.49 -4.34 18.47
CA ASP A 311 -11.53 -3.53 19.25
C ASP A 311 -10.84 -4.31 20.40
N VAL A 312 -10.72 -5.63 20.25
CA VAL A 312 -10.00 -6.51 21.17
C VAL A 312 -8.57 -6.66 20.68
N PHE A 313 -7.62 -6.06 21.41
CA PHE A 313 -6.21 -6.04 21.00
C PHE A 313 -5.33 -7.11 21.64
N ASP A 314 -5.84 -7.82 22.65
CA ASP A 314 -5.06 -8.80 23.40
C ASP A 314 -4.68 -10.00 22.51
N LEU A 315 -3.37 -10.28 22.45
CA LEU A 315 -2.80 -11.46 21.81
C LEU A 315 -2.08 -12.30 22.84
N ASN A 316 -2.38 -13.59 22.89
CA ASN A 316 -1.62 -14.52 23.72
C ASN A 316 -0.20 -14.66 23.20
N GLU A 317 0.77 -14.64 24.10
CA GLU A 317 2.16 -14.95 23.78
C GLU A 317 2.23 -16.44 23.41
N LYS A 318 2.48 -16.71 22.13
CA LYS A 318 2.83 -18.04 21.66
C LYS A 318 4.34 -18.08 21.59
N LEU A 319 4.95 -18.71 22.59
CA LEU A 319 6.34 -19.13 22.48
C LEU A 319 6.43 -19.95 21.20
N ALA A 320 7.42 -19.62 20.36
CA ALA A 320 7.70 -20.40 19.17
C ALA A 320 7.84 -21.88 19.55
N SER A 321 7.48 -22.76 18.61
CA SER A 321 7.41 -24.22 18.69
C SER A 321 8.23 -24.85 19.84
N PRO A 322 7.69 -25.86 20.55
CA PRO A 322 8.33 -26.44 21.74
C PRO A 322 9.82 -26.74 21.47
N GLY A 323 10.70 -25.90 22.01
CA GLY A 323 12.13 -25.89 21.67
C GLY A 323 12.79 -24.50 21.72
N GLU A 324 12.06 -23.40 21.49
CA GLU A 324 12.59 -22.04 21.72
C GLU A 324 12.49 -21.64 23.20
N SER A 325 13.34 -22.23 24.05
CA SER A 325 13.55 -21.67 25.40
C SER A 325 14.24 -20.32 25.31
N GLN A 326 13.63 -19.30 25.90
CA GLN A 326 14.32 -18.05 26.22
C GLN A 326 15.41 -18.37 27.25
N ARG A 327 16.68 -18.30 26.83
CA ARG A 327 17.82 -18.09 27.73
C ARG A 327 18.39 -16.71 27.46
#